data_AF-A0A5C6HPW4-F1
#
_entry.id   AF-A0A5C6HPW4-F1
#
_cell.length_a   1.000
_cell.length_b   1.000
_cell.length_c   1.000
_cell.angle_alpha   90.00
_cell.angle_beta   90.00
_cell.angle_gamma   90.00
#
_symmetry.space_group_name_H-M   'P 1'
#
loop_
_entity.id
_entity.type
_entity.pdbx_description
1 polymer ?
#
loop_
_entity_poly.entity_id
_entity_poly.type
_entity_poly.pdbx_seq_one_letter_code
_entity_poly.pdbx_strand_id
1 'polypeptide(L)'
;MNIYMFPALNGDCILVEYVVSRYILIDGGYVDTYNTFLLPKLVEIADNGGVIDVLVVTHIDSDHISGIVRMLEEDKLPISIKEIWYNGYKHVQSSVNVSEEDEIFAHKDICKETRSVNSIPISAKQGCTLSTLINRKGLLWNRPVKGNTMKVLSSYLLGEATIHILSPNSNDISNIEAFWKKKLIKAGLLSKAHSNEYWDDAFEFSLSQEKPGFHFHEKKVSKSYDLLKIKEETYVPDSSATNGSSIAFTLETEGKRVLFLGDAHAETIVESLTTLYGEENAPFRFDAVKLSHHGSFSNNSPKLLGMISCNKWLISTNGEKYNHPDLPTLAHVITNNSDAKLYFNYELAVGVELMKEDYHNGYNFEIINSSSDDGITITL
;
A
#
# COMPACT_ATOMS: atom_id res chain seq x y z
N MET A 1 -2.77 -20.28 -5.34
CA MET A 1 -2.87 -18.83 -5.05
C MET A 1 -2.70 -18.05 -6.34
N ASN A 2 -3.54 -17.02 -6.57
CA ASN A 2 -3.41 -16.10 -7.70
C ASN A 2 -3.25 -14.66 -7.19
N ILE A 3 -2.33 -13.90 -7.79
CA ILE A 3 -2.09 -12.48 -7.48
C ILE A 3 -2.38 -11.67 -8.75
N TYR A 4 -3.33 -10.77 -8.66
CA TYR A 4 -3.72 -9.84 -9.73
C TYR A 4 -3.16 -8.48 -9.39
N MET A 5 -2.37 -7.90 -10.31
CA MET A 5 -1.86 -6.53 -10.20
C MET A 5 -2.49 -5.68 -11.28
N PHE A 6 -3.45 -4.85 -10.88
CA PHE A 6 -4.20 -4.02 -11.81
C PHE A 6 -3.39 -2.78 -12.23
N PRO A 7 -3.74 -2.17 -13.37
CA PRO A 7 -3.17 -0.89 -13.78
C PRO A 7 -3.58 0.24 -12.82
N ALA A 8 -2.60 0.75 -12.06
CA ALA A 8 -2.80 1.83 -11.08
C ALA A 8 -1.85 3.03 -11.25
N LEU A 9 -1.34 3.27 -12.47
CA LEU A 9 -0.30 4.27 -12.77
C LEU A 9 0.90 4.15 -11.81
N ASN A 10 1.09 5.13 -10.95
CA ASN A 10 2.11 5.21 -9.90
C ASN A 10 1.59 4.83 -8.50
N GLY A 11 0.49 4.07 -8.43
CA GLY A 11 -0.07 3.56 -7.18
C GLY A 11 -0.18 2.04 -7.18
N ASP A 12 -0.82 1.49 -6.15
CA ASP A 12 -1.04 0.06 -5.99
C ASP A 12 -2.53 -0.31 -6.03
N CYS A 13 -2.83 -1.41 -6.72
CA CYS A 13 -4.12 -2.10 -6.65
C CYS A 13 -3.88 -3.59 -6.91
N ILE A 14 -3.89 -4.37 -5.83
CA ILE A 14 -3.49 -5.78 -5.87
C ILE A 14 -4.59 -6.62 -5.24
N LEU A 15 -5.05 -7.65 -5.94
CA LEU A 15 -6.00 -8.60 -5.42
C LEU A 15 -5.34 -9.98 -5.33
N VAL A 16 -5.54 -10.67 -4.20
CA VAL A 16 -4.91 -11.96 -3.93
C VAL A 16 -5.99 -12.98 -3.64
N GLU A 17 -6.17 -13.95 -4.54
CA GLU A 17 -6.90 -15.18 -4.26
C GLU A 17 -5.96 -16.12 -3.51
N TYR A 18 -6.02 -16.07 -2.18
CA TYR A 18 -5.11 -16.83 -1.33
C TYR A 18 -5.59 -18.26 -1.09
N VAL A 19 -6.91 -18.47 -1.17
CA VAL A 19 -7.62 -19.77 -1.20
C VAL A 19 -8.79 -19.59 -2.16
N VAL A 20 -9.26 -20.67 -2.79
CA VAL A 20 -10.37 -20.64 -3.77
C VAL A 20 -11.55 -19.82 -3.23
N SER A 21 -11.96 -18.81 -4.00
CA SER A 21 -13.08 -17.90 -3.68
C SER A 21 -12.88 -17.03 -2.43
N ARG A 22 -11.65 -16.92 -1.90
CA ARG A 22 -11.28 -16.15 -0.71
C ARG A 22 -10.19 -15.15 -1.08
N TYR A 23 -10.47 -13.87 -0.87
CA TYR A 23 -9.63 -12.81 -1.41
C TYR A 23 -9.13 -11.84 -0.34
N ILE A 24 -7.94 -11.30 -0.57
CA ILE A 24 -7.41 -10.11 0.08
C ILE A 24 -7.28 -9.05 -1.01
N LEU A 25 -7.83 -7.85 -0.78
CA LEU A 25 -7.63 -6.70 -1.64
C LEU A 25 -6.67 -5.74 -0.95
N ILE A 26 -5.60 -5.34 -1.63
CA ILE A 26 -4.55 -4.45 -1.14
C ILE A 26 -4.56 -3.20 -2.02
N ASP A 27 -4.98 -2.08 -1.44
CA ASP A 27 -5.17 -0.79 -2.09
C ASP A 27 -6.14 -0.82 -3.29
N GLY A 28 -6.59 0.35 -3.73
CA GLY A 28 -7.59 0.53 -4.78
C GLY A 28 -7.11 1.30 -6.00
N GLY A 29 -5.86 1.76 -6.00
CA GLY A 29 -5.37 2.67 -7.02
C GLY A 29 -6.11 4.00 -7.02
N TYR A 30 -6.19 4.60 -8.21
CA TYR A 30 -7.02 5.76 -8.48
C TYR A 30 -8.49 5.39 -8.70
N VAL A 31 -9.36 6.41 -8.73
CA VAL A 31 -10.78 6.26 -9.08
C VAL A 31 -10.96 5.55 -10.42
N ASP A 32 -10.14 5.88 -11.42
CA ASP A 32 -10.21 5.26 -12.75
C ASP A 32 -9.75 3.80 -12.72
N THR A 33 -8.75 3.46 -11.89
CA THR A 33 -8.36 2.07 -11.64
C THR A 33 -9.52 1.26 -11.10
N TYR A 34 -10.25 1.81 -10.13
CA TYR A 34 -11.44 1.18 -9.58
C TYR A 34 -12.50 0.95 -10.65
N ASN A 35 -12.91 2.00 -11.36
CA ASN A 35 -14.01 1.91 -12.33
C ASN A 35 -13.68 0.98 -13.51
N THR A 36 -12.43 1.00 -13.97
CA THR A 36 -12.03 0.32 -15.23
C THR A 36 -11.67 -1.14 -15.01
N PHE A 37 -10.93 -1.45 -13.93
CA PHE A 37 -10.33 -2.78 -13.75
C PHE A 37 -10.86 -3.51 -12.52
N LEU A 38 -10.86 -2.85 -11.36
CA LEU A 38 -11.19 -3.51 -10.11
C LEU A 38 -12.68 -3.83 -10.00
N LEU A 39 -13.57 -2.88 -10.29
CA LEU A 39 -15.02 -3.06 -10.18
C LEU A 39 -15.53 -4.25 -11.01
N PRO A 40 -15.22 -4.37 -12.32
CA PRO A 40 -15.62 -5.55 -13.09
C PRO A 40 -15.15 -6.86 -12.46
N LYS A 41 -13.91 -6.90 -11.94
CA LYS A 41 -13.36 -8.10 -11.31
C LYS A 41 -14.06 -8.42 -9.98
N LEU A 42 -14.37 -7.42 -9.17
CA LEU A 42 -15.10 -7.62 -7.91
C LEU A 42 -16.52 -8.14 -8.14
N VAL A 43 -17.22 -7.63 -9.17
CA VAL A 43 -18.53 -8.14 -9.58
C VAL A 43 -18.45 -9.59 -10.06
N GLU A 44 -17.48 -9.91 -10.93
CA GLU A 44 -17.23 -11.29 -11.39
C GLU A 44 -17.00 -12.24 -10.21
N ILE A 45 -16.20 -11.83 -9.22
CA ILE A 45 -15.93 -12.64 -8.03
C ILE A 45 -17.19 -12.82 -7.18
N ALA A 46 -17.95 -11.74 -6.96
CA ALA A 46 -19.17 -11.78 -6.17
C ALA A 46 -20.24 -12.68 -6.81
N ASP A 47 -20.40 -12.62 -8.14
CA ASP A 47 -21.32 -13.47 -8.90
C ASP A 47 -20.95 -14.95 -8.81
N ASN A 48 -19.65 -15.24 -8.64
CA ASN A 48 -19.12 -16.59 -8.40
C ASN A 48 -19.09 -17.00 -6.91
N GLY A 49 -19.68 -16.20 -6.02
CA GLY A 49 -19.78 -16.48 -4.59
C GLY A 49 -18.51 -16.20 -3.79
N GLY A 50 -17.53 -15.52 -4.38
CA GLY A 50 -16.31 -15.09 -3.69
C GLY A 50 -16.52 -13.90 -2.77
N VAL A 51 -15.60 -13.73 -1.82
CA VAL A 51 -15.66 -12.64 -0.83
C VAL A 51 -14.28 -12.05 -0.55
N ILE A 52 -14.24 -10.76 -0.24
CA ILE A 52 -13.05 -10.12 0.32
C ILE A 52 -13.07 -10.37 1.83
N ASP A 53 -12.08 -11.11 2.31
CA ASP A 53 -11.94 -11.32 3.74
C ASP A 53 -11.29 -10.13 4.43
N VAL A 54 -10.24 -9.58 3.81
CA VAL A 54 -9.57 -8.40 4.31
C VAL A 54 -9.31 -7.46 3.15
N LEU A 55 -9.77 -6.23 3.30
CA LEU A 55 -9.31 -5.10 2.51
C LEU A 55 -8.18 -4.41 3.29
N VAL A 56 -6.96 -4.43 2.79
CA VAL A 56 -5.82 -3.71 3.36
C VAL A 56 -5.64 -2.41 2.60
N VAL A 57 -5.71 -1.28 3.30
CA VAL A 57 -5.28 0.01 2.78
C VAL A 57 -3.95 0.33 3.43
N THR A 58 -2.89 0.30 2.63
CA THR A 58 -1.51 0.31 3.14
C THR A 58 -1.20 1.63 3.84
N HIS A 59 -1.51 2.76 3.20
CA HIS A 59 -1.34 4.11 3.73
C HIS A 59 -2.31 5.09 3.05
N ILE A 60 -2.20 6.40 3.33
CA ILE A 60 -3.21 7.42 3.01
C ILE A 60 -3.05 8.08 1.61
N ASP A 61 -2.00 7.77 0.85
CA ASP A 61 -1.76 8.50 -0.38
C ASP A 61 -2.81 8.20 -1.47
N SER A 62 -3.11 9.23 -2.26
CA SER A 62 -4.23 9.22 -3.22
C SER A 62 -4.12 8.09 -4.24
N ASP A 63 -2.90 7.73 -4.62
CA ASP A 63 -2.50 6.66 -5.53
C ASP A 63 -2.92 5.29 -5.02
N HIS A 64 -3.20 5.16 -3.72
CA HIS A 64 -3.54 3.91 -3.06
C HIS A 64 -5.00 3.89 -2.63
N ILE A 65 -5.51 4.99 -2.04
CA ILE A 65 -6.81 4.99 -1.36
C ILE A 65 -7.99 5.41 -2.24
N SER A 66 -7.76 6.17 -3.31
CA SER A 66 -8.86 6.87 -4.00
C SER A 66 -9.87 5.92 -4.64
N GLY A 67 -9.41 4.80 -5.19
CA GLY A 67 -10.29 3.75 -5.72
C GLY A 67 -11.12 3.07 -4.63
N ILE A 68 -10.56 2.92 -3.42
CA ILE A 68 -11.29 2.37 -2.27
C ILE A 68 -12.35 3.35 -1.78
N VAL A 69 -12.03 4.64 -1.68
CA VAL A 69 -13.01 5.68 -1.35
C VAL A 69 -14.17 5.63 -2.33
N ARG A 70 -13.88 5.61 -3.64
CA ARG A 70 -14.92 5.49 -4.68
C ARG A 70 -15.75 4.22 -4.54
N MET A 71 -15.14 3.07 -4.23
CA MET A 71 -15.86 1.81 -3.98
C MET A 71 -16.83 1.93 -2.81
N LEU A 72 -16.39 2.54 -1.71
CA LEU A 72 -17.21 2.72 -0.52
C LEU A 72 -18.23 3.86 -0.67
N GLU A 73 -18.16 4.69 -1.71
CA GLU A 73 -19.23 5.64 -2.03
C GLU A 73 -20.44 4.97 -2.72
N GLU A 74 -20.31 3.73 -3.22
CA GLU A 74 -21.43 3.04 -3.86
C GLU A 74 -22.55 2.72 -2.88
N ASP A 75 -23.80 2.90 -3.30
CA ASP A 75 -24.97 2.58 -2.48
C ASP A 75 -24.92 1.12 -2.00
N LYS A 76 -24.61 0.20 -2.92
CA LYS A 76 -24.38 -1.21 -2.65
C LYS A 76 -22.94 -1.56 -3.01
N LEU A 77 -22.21 -2.16 -2.07
CA LEU A 77 -20.85 -2.64 -2.35
C LEU A 77 -20.87 -3.71 -3.46
N PRO A 78 -19.91 -3.70 -4.38
CA PRO A 78 -19.85 -4.67 -5.49
C PRO A 78 -19.57 -6.10 -5.00
N ILE A 79 -18.99 -6.24 -3.81
CA ILE A 79 -18.63 -7.51 -3.18
C ILE A 79 -18.77 -7.42 -1.66
N SER A 80 -18.99 -8.56 -1.00
CA SER A 80 -18.93 -8.63 0.47
C SER A 80 -17.50 -8.45 0.96
N ILE A 81 -17.31 -7.53 1.91
CA ILE A 81 -16.04 -7.26 2.60
C ILE A 81 -16.22 -7.60 4.07
N LYS A 82 -15.44 -8.56 4.61
CA LYS A 82 -15.59 -8.96 6.02
C LYS A 82 -14.95 -7.97 6.98
N GLU A 83 -13.75 -7.49 6.66
CA GLU A 83 -13.08 -6.46 7.44
C GLU A 83 -12.11 -5.62 6.61
N ILE A 84 -11.81 -4.43 7.14
CA ILE A 84 -10.87 -3.47 6.58
C ILE A 84 -9.72 -3.28 7.57
N TRP A 85 -8.49 -3.31 7.08
CA TRP A 85 -7.28 -2.92 7.79
C TRP A 85 -6.76 -1.62 7.22
N TYR A 86 -6.82 -0.56 8.03
CA TYR A 86 -6.40 0.78 7.63
C TYR A 86 -6.03 1.59 8.87
N ASN A 87 -4.85 2.18 8.89
CA ASN A 87 -4.43 3.06 9.97
C ASN A 87 -4.85 4.52 9.68
N GLY A 88 -6.16 4.79 9.79
CA GLY A 88 -6.69 6.15 9.72
C GLY A 88 -6.27 7.01 10.91
N TYR A 89 -6.50 8.33 10.82
CA TYR A 89 -6.07 9.29 11.83
C TYR A 89 -6.49 8.92 13.26
N LYS A 90 -7.75 8.45 13.43
CA LYS A 90 -8.30 7.98 14.73
C LYS A 90 -7.48 6.89 15.43
N HIS A 91 -6.75 6.07 14.66
CA HIS A 91 -5.94 4.99 15.21
C HIS A 91 -4.58 5.47 15.68
N VAL A 92 -4.00 6.39 14.93
CA VAL A 92 -2.63 6.88 15.14
C VAL A 92 -2.54 7.84 16.33
N GLN A 93 -3.64 8.50 16.70
CA GLN A 93 -3.64 9.44 17.81
C GLN A 93 -3.46 8.76 19.18
N SER A 94 -2.59 9.33 19.99
CA SER A 94 -2.45 8.97 21.40
C SER A 94 -3.60 9.58 22.22
N SER A 95 -4.59 8.73 22.56
CA SER A 95 -5.64 8.96 23.56
C SER A 95 -6.62 10.12 23.31
N VAL A 96 -7.71 9.80 22.62
CA VAL A 96 -9.01 10.43 22.82
C VAL A 96 -10.08 9.33 22.91
N ASN A 97 -10.63 9.10 24.11
CA ASN A 97 -11.88 8.33 24.23
C ASN A 97 -13.03 9.27 23.87
N VAL A 98 -13.46 9.28 22.61
CA VAL A 98 -14.74 9.86 22.22
C VAL A 98 -15.81 8.80 22.49
N SER A 99 -16.93 9.17 23.12
CA SER A 99 -18.02 8.22 23.35
C SER A 99 -18.81 7.99 22.06
N GLU A 100 -19.36 6.78 21.85
CA GLU A 100 -20.19 6.45 20.67
C GLU A 100 -21.39 7.40 20.51
N GLU A 101 -21.91 7.96 21.61
CA GLU A 101 -23.02 8.91 21.60
C GLU A 101 -22.59 10.29 21.06
N ASP A 102 -21.37 10.74 21.36
CA ASP A 102 -20.81 11.99 20.86
C ASP A 102 -20.49 11.88 19.35
N GLU A 103 -20.04 10.71 18.87
CA GLU A 103 -19.83 10.45 17.43
C GLU A 103 -21.14 10.50 16.62
N ILE A 104 -22.21 9.86 17.12
CA ILE A 104 -23.52 9.79 16.43
C ILE A 104 -24.22 11.16 16.45
N PHE A 105 -24.10 11.92 17.55
CA PHE A 105 -24.69 13.24 17.69
C PHE A 105 -24.04 14.25 16.72
N ALA A 106 -22.70 14.27 16.66
CA ALA A 106 -21.93 15.12 15.74
C ALA A 106 -22.30 14.87 14.26
N HIS A 107 -22.52 13.62 13.87
CA HIS A 107 -22.89 13.26 12.49
C HIS A 107 -24.29 13.78 12.07
N LYS A 108 -25.23 13.94 13.00
CA LYS A 108 -26.60 14.44 12.71
C LYS A 108 -26.67 15.95 12.50
N ASP A 109 -25.85 16.73 13.20
CA ASP A 109 -25.90 18.20 13.13
C ASP A 109 -25.18 18.75 11.89
N ILE A 110 -24.15 18.06 11.38
CA ILE A 110 -23.54 18.34 10.06
C ILE A 110 -24.59 18.30 8.94
N CYS A 111 -25.59 17.42 9.04
CA CYS A 111 -26.67 17.36 8.05
C CYS A 111 -27.71 18.49 8.21
N LYS A 112 -27.88 19.08 9.41
CA LYS A 112 -28.92 20.09 9.69
C LYS A 112 -28.48 21.52 9.42
N GLU A 113 -27.20 21.86 9.61
CA GLU A 113 -26.70 23.23 9.39
C GLU A 113 -26.60 23.64 7.91
N THR A 114 -26.88 22.72 6.98
CA THR A 114 -26.95 22.96 5.52
C THR A 114 -28.07 23.92 5.05
N ARG A 115 -28.83 24.55 5.97
CA ARG A 115 -29.90 25.49 5.64
C ARG A 115 -29.72 26.92 6.15
N SER A 116 -28.64 27.25 6.85
CA SER A 116 -28.42 28.63 7.32
C SER A 116 -27.34 29.33 6.49
N VAL A 117 -27.74 30.47 5.93
CA VAL A 117 -26.93 31.32 5.06
C VAL A 117 -26.07 32.22 5.95
N ASN A 118 -24.75 32.16 5.73
CA ASN A 118 -23.66 33.00 6.28
C ASN A 118 -22.88 32.43 7.47
N SER A 119 -21.86 31.60 7.20
CA SER A 119 -20.44 31.88 7.53
C SER A 119 -19.56 30.63 7.34
N ILE A 120 -18.43 30.82 6.64
CA ILE A 120 -17.34 29.88 6.33
C ILE A 120 -17.75 28.64 5.50
N PRO A 121 -17.60 28.67 4.16
CA PRO A 121 -17.89 27.53 3.31
C PRO A 121 -16.73 26.53 3.37
N ILE A 122 -16.71 25.66 4.38
CA ILE A 122 -16.14 24.33 4.15
C ILE A 122 -17.25 23.56 3.44
N SER A 123 -17.26 23.65 2.11
CA SER A 123 -18.26 22.97 1.30
C SER A 123 -18.12 21.47 1.51
N ALA A 124 -18.97 20.93 2.38
CA ALA A 124 -19.37 19.53 2.49
C ALA A 124 -20.08 19.02 1.20
N LYS A 125 -19.66 19.51 0.04
CA LYS A 125 -20.01 18.98 -1.28
C LYS A 125 -18.74 18.35 -1.84
N GLN A 126 -18.73 17.01 -1.80
CA GLN A 126 -17.97 16.10 -2.68
C GLN A 126 -16.67 15.45 -2.15
N GLY A 127 -16.61 15.01 -0.90
CA GLY A 127 -15.68 13.93 -0.52
C GLY A 127 -15.91 13.43 0.89
N CYS A 128 -16.38 12.19 1.05
CA CYS A 128 -16.33 11.52 2.35
C CYS A 128 -14.95 10.88 2.49
N THR A 129 -14.36 10.98 3.67
CA THR A 129 -13.09 10.33 3.99
C THR A 129 -13.27 8.82 4.06
N LEU A 130 -12.19 8.06 3.92
CA LEU A 130 -12.27 6.61 4.01
C LEU A 130 -12.78 6.20 5.39
N SER A 131 -12.28 6.86 6.44
CA SER A 131 -12.73 6.67 7.83
C SER A 131 -14.23 6.88 8.01
N THR A 132 -14.77 7.97 7.47
CA THR A 132 -16.22 8.26 7.50
C THR A 132 -17.02 7.18 6.77
N LEU A 133 -16.56 6.74 5.60
CA LEU A 133 -17.27 5.76 4.79
C LEU A 133 -17.31 4.38 5.46
N ILE A 134 -16.21 3.94 6.08
CA ILE A 134 -16.13 2.70 6.85
C ILE A 134 -17.17 2.71 7.98
N ASN A 135 -17.19 3.79 8.77
CA ASN A 135 -18.13 3.96 9.88
C ASN A 135 -19.59 3.97 9.39
N ARG A 136 -19.91 4.77 8.37
CA ARG A 136 -21.28 4.89 7.82
C ARG A 136 -21.84 3.57 7.28
N LYS A 137 -20.98 2.72 6.70
CA LYS A 137 -21.37 1.40 6.22
C LYS A 137 -21.39 0.32 7.31
N GLY A 138 -20.93 0.63 8.53
CA GLY A 138 -20.82 -0.33 9.62
C GLY A 138 -19.84 -1.47 9.31
N LEU A 139 -18.78 -1.19 8.54
CA LEU A 139 -17.77 -2.19 8.19
C LEU A 139 -16.84 -2.43 9.37
N LEU A 140 -16.46 -3.70 9.59
CA LEU A 140 -15.51 -4.05 10.63
C LEU A 140 -14.12 -3.49 10.29
N TRP A 141 -13.49 -2.82 11.26
CA TRP A 141 -12.25 -2.09 11.03
C TRP A 141 -11.21 -2.43 12.10
N ASN A 142 -10.02 -2.86 11.66
CA ASN A 142 -8.89 -3.22 12.53
C ASN A 142 -9.31 -4.16 13.68
N ARG A 143 -10.25 -5.07 13.40
CA ARG A 143 -10.84 -5.96 14.40
C ARG A 143 -9.80 -6.80 15.17
N PRO A 144 -8.72 -7.33 14.56
CA PRO A 144 -7.76 -8.17 15.28
C PRO A 144 -7.04 -7.43 16.40
N VAL A 145 -6.93 -6.10 16.30
CA VAL A 145 -6.39 -5.21 17.33
C VAL A 145 -7.48 -4.45 18.09
N LYS A 146 -8.73 -4.91 18.04
CA LYS A 146 -9.89 -4.29 18.71
C LYS A 146 -10.09 -2.82 18.31
N GLY A 147 -9.91 -2.51 17.04
CA GLY A 147 -10.06 -1.14 16.51
C GLY A 147 -8.90 -0.21 16.87
N ASN A 148 -7.75 -0.73 17.30
CA ASN A 148 -6.51 0.05 17.45
C ASN A 148 -5.68 0.04 16.16
N THR A 149 -4.47 0.60 16.23
CA THR A 149 -3.51 0.61 15.11
C THR A 149 -2.98 -0.77 14.77
N MET A 150 -3.01 -1.11 13.49
CA MET A 150 -2.30 -2.26 12.93
C MET A 150 -0.79 -1.95 12.91
N LYS A 151 0.03 -2.74 13.60
CA LYS A 151 1.49 -2.56 13.67
C LYS A 151 2.22 -3.89 13.89
N VAL A 152 3.55 -3.83 13.76
CA VAL A 152 4.48 -4.98 13.94
C VAL A 152 4.22 -5.83 15.18
N LEU A 153 4.82 -7.03 15.18
CA LEU A 153 4.73 -8.06 16.24
C LEU A 153 3.34 -8.69 16.37
N SER A 154 2.56 -8.66 15.30
CA SER A 154 1.21 -9.21 15.29
C SER A 154 1.04 -10.23 14.17
N SER A 155 0.41 -11.36 14.50
CA SER A 155 0.08 -12.43 13.56
C SER A 155 -1.40 -12.77 13.67
N TYR A 156 -2.08 -12.89 12.54
CA TYR A 156 -3.53 -13.08 12.48
C TYR A 156 -3.89 -14.24 11.58
N LEU A 157 -4.83 -15.06 12.04
CA LEU A 157 -5.38 -16.14 11.25
C LEU A 157 -6.50 -15.64 10.34
N LEU A 158 -6.45 -16.08 9.09
CA LEU A 158 -7.45 -15.85 8.07
C LEU A 158 -7.91 -17.19 7.50
N GLY A 159 -8.69 -17.92 8.31
CA GLY A 159 -8.95 -19.34 8.04
C GLY A 159 -7.66 -20.16 8.22
N GLU A 160 -7.27 -20.88 7.17
CA GLU A 160 -6.02 -21.66 7.13
C GLU A 160 -4.79 -20.82 6.75
N ALA A 161 -4.99 -19.54 6.41
CA ALA A 161 -3.89 -18.63 6.13
C ALA A 161 -3.45 -17.87 7.39
N THR A 162 -2.19 -17.48 7.45
CA THR A 162 -1.64 -16.60 8.48
C THR A 162 -1.10 -15.34 7.84
N ILE A 163 -1.43 -14.18 8.41
CA ILE A 163 -0.85 -12.89 8.03
C ILE A 163 0.02 -12.39 9.19
N HIS A 164 1.29 -12.09 8.92
CA HIS A 164 2.18 -11.43 9.89
C HIS A 164 2.42 -9.98 9.47
N ILE A 165 2.11 -9.04 10.34
CA ILE A 165 2.33 -7.61 10.10
C ILE A 165 3.81 -7.27 10.35
N LEU A 166 4.45 -6.67 9.34
CA LEU A 166 5.87 -6.32 9.30
C LEU A 166 6.13 -4.81 9.34
N SER A 167 5.10 -4.00 9.10
CA SER A 167 5.14 -2.53 9.18
C SER A 167 3.70 -2.04 9.39
N PRO A 168 3.48 -0.88 10.02
CA PRO A 168 4.45 0.04 10.64
C PRO A 168 4.92 -0.40 12.03
N ASN A 169 6.07 0.10 12.49
CA ASN A 169 6.47 -0.01 13.90
C ASN A 169 5.98 1.19 14.74
N SER A 170 6.24 1.18 16.05
CA SER A 170 5.73 2.26 16.92
C SER A 170 6.39 3.62 16.64
N ASN A 171 7.63 3.65 16.15
CA ASN A 171 8.31 4.88 15.74
C ASN A 171 7.69 5.45 14.46
N ASP A 172 7.40 4.58 13.47
CA ASP A 172 6.69 4.97 12.25
C ASP A 172 5.33 5.60 12.57
N ILE A 173 4.58 4.98 13.49
CA ILE A 173 3.29 5.52 13.97
C ILE A 173 3.45 6.90 14.65
N SER A 174 4.46 7.09 15.50
CA SER A 174 4.73 8.41 16.11
C SER A 174 5.14 9.47 15.08
N ASN A 175 5.91 9.08 14.05
CA ASN A 175 6.35 9.99 13.00
C ASN A 175 5.18 10.46 12.14
N ILE A 176 4.29 9.56 11.74
CA ILE A 176 3.10 9.92 10.96
C ILE A 176 2.12 10.76 11.80
N GLU A 177 1.96 10.46 13.09
CA GLU A 177 1.19 11.31 14.02
C GLU A 177 1.75 12.74 14.07
N ALA A 178 3.06 12.90 14.22
CA ALA A 178 3.72 14.20 14.28
C ALA A 178 3.63 14.95 12.94
N PHE A 179 3.79 14.25 11.82
CA PHE A 179 3.64 14.80 10.48
C PHE A 179 2.22 15.34 10.25
N TRP A 180 1.20 14.54 10.60
CA TRP A 180 -0.21 14.92 10.51
C TRP A 180 -0.54 16.12 11.40
N LYS A 181 -0.10 16.10 12.68
CA LYS A 181 -0.25 17.27 13.59
C LYS A 181 0.35 18.54 12.99
N LYS A 182 1.56 18.46 12.42
CA LYS A 182 2.21 19.62 11.78
C LYS A 182 1.43 20.13 10.58
N LYS A 183 0.92 19.24 9.73
CA LYS A 183 0.09 19.58 8.56
C LYS A 183 -1.22 20.26 8.98
N LEU A 184 -1.89 19.73 10.01
CA LEU A 184 -3.12 20.31 10.57
C LEU A 184 -2.89 21.71 11.13
N ILE A 185 -1.83 21.92 11.93
CA ILE A 185 -1.45 23.25 12.43
C ILE A 185 -1.23 24.22 11.27
N LYS A 186 -0.49 23.80 10.23
CA LYS A 186 -0.20 24.64 9.05
C LYS A 186 -1.47 24.99 8.27
N ALA A 187 -2.44 24.09 8.21
CA ALA A 187 -3.72 24.31 7.56
C ALA A 187 -4.69 25.21 8.38
N GLY A 188 -4.30 25.60 9.60
CA GLY A 188 -5.21 26.31 10.52
C GLY A 188 -6.26 25.40 11.15
N LEU A 189 -6.13 24.09 10.95
CA LEU A 189 -6.98 23.02 11.46
C LEU A 189 -6.39 22.41 12.73
N LEU A 190 -5.61 23.15 13.52
CA LEU A 190 -5.27 22.71 14.87
C LEU A 190 -4.86 23.94 15.67
N SER A 191 -5.65 24.29 16.68
CA SER A 191 -5.24 25.29 17.67
C SER A 191 -4.49 24.59 18.81
N LYS A 192 -3.52 25.27 19.46
CA LYS A 192 -2.83 24.75 20.65
C LYS A 192 -3.76 24.53 21.86
N ALA A 193 -5.03 24.91 21.77
CA ALA A 193 -6.05 24.71 22.78
C ALA A 193 -7.07 23.67 22.28
N HIS A 194 -7.14 22.56 23.00
CA HIS A 194 -8.13 21.48 22.99
C HIS A 194 -9.38 21.64 22.08
N SER A 195 -9.58 20.69 21.17
CA SER A 195 -10.90 20.13 20.89
C SER A 195 -10.75 18.80 20.16
N ASN A 196 -11.41 17.77 20.67
CA ASN A 196 -11.22 16.35 20.38
C ASN A 196 -12.01 15.82 19.18
N GLU A 197 -12.73 16.64 18.40
CA GLU A 197 -13.93 16.10 17.74
C GLU A 197 -14.04 16.21 16.21
N TYR A 198 -13.12 16.84 15.46
CA TYR A 198 -13.39 17.09 14.03
C TYR A 198 -12.17 17.06 13.11
N TRP A 199 -11.09 16.40 13.50
CA TRP A 199 -9.83 16.44 12.74
C TRP A 199 -9.69 15.34 11.70
N ASP A 200 -10.24 14.16 11.96
CA ASP A 200 -10.06 12.96 11.14
C ASP A 200 -10.51 13.21 9.70
N ASP A 201 -11.72 13.79 9.55
CA ASP A 201 -12.32 14.04 8.25
C ASP A 201 -11.72 15.24 7.52
N ALA A 202 -11.42 16.32 8.26
CA ALA A 202 -10.78 17.50 7.70
C ALA A 202 -9.35 17.18 7.24
N PHE A 203 -8.70 16.21 7.87
CA PHE A 203 -7.33 15.79 7.57
C PHE A 203 -7.25 14.91 6.33
N GLU A 204 -7.99 13.81 6.29
CA GLU A 204 -8.06 12.93 5.12
C GLU A 204 -8.51 13.71 3.88
N PHE A 205 -9.48 14.62 4.04
CA PHE A 205 -9.88 15.53 2.96
C PHE A 205 -8.75 16.48 2.53
N SER A 206 -8.05 17.11 3.47
CA SER A 206 -6.92 18.02 3.16
C SER A 206 -5.80 17.31 2.39
N LEU A 207 -5.47 16.07 2.77
CA LEU A 207 -4.48 15.25 2.04
C LEU A 207 -4.98 14.82 0.67
N SER A 208 -6.27 14.47 0.52
CA SER A 208 -6.86 14.13 -0.78
C SER A 208 -6.83 15.28 -1.80
N GLN A 209 -6.73 16.53 -1.31
CA GLN A 209 -6.66 17.74 -2.14
C GLN A 209 -5.22 18.12 -2.51
N GLU A 210 -4.18 17.49 -1.93
CA GLU A 210 -2.81 17.66 -2.41
C GLU A 210 -2.70 17.02 -3.80
N LYS A 211 -2.76 17.86 -4.84
CA LYS A 211 -2.39 17.44 -6.19
C LYS A 211 -0.97 16.88 -6.13
N PRO A 212 -0.72 15.68 -6.67
CA PRO A 212 0.63 15.17 -6.72
C PRO A 212 1.53 16.21 -7.40
N GLY A 213 2.55 16.68 -6.70
CA GLY A 213 3.57 17.52 -7.32
C GLY A 213 4.24 16.69 -8.40
N PHE A 214 4.04 17.06 -9.67
CA PHE A 214 4.84 16.51 -10.77
C PHE A 214 6.24 17.10 -10.65
N HIS A 215 7.14 16.38 -9.98
CA HIS A 215 8.55 16.67 -9.99
C HIS A 215 9.24 15.69 -10.93
N PHE A 216 9.45 16.11 -12.17
CA PHE A 216 10.25 15.37 -13.14
C PHE A 216 11.70 15.39 -12.65
N HIS A 217 12.11 14.35 -11.92
CA HIS A 217 13.51 14.14 -11.58
C HIS A 217 14.16 13.36 -12.72
N GLU A 218 14.85 14.08 -13.59
CA GLU A 218 15.72 13.46 -14.59
C GLU A 218 16.90 12.79 -13.86
N LYS A 219 16.77 11.51 -13.52
CA LYS A 219 17.90 10.72 -13.01
C LYS A 219 18.89 10.53 -14.15
N LYS A 220 20.12 11.02 -13.97
CA LYS A 220 21.23 10.74 -14.90
C LYS A 220 21.57 9.25 -14.82
N VAL A 221 21.02 8.45 -15.73
CA VAL A 221 21.39 7.03 -15.84
C VAL A 221 22.82 6.97 -16.41
N SER A 222 23.76 6.55 -15.58
CA SER A 222 25.08 6.13 -16.03
C SER A 222 24.90 4.97 -17.03
N LYS A 223 25.46 5.06 -18.24
CA LYS A 223 25.44 4.00 -19.27
C LYS A 223 26.31 2.79 -18.90
N SER A 224 26.19 2.30 -17.67
CA SER A 224 26.86 1.07 -17.25
C SER A 224 25.89 -0.08 -17.40
N TYR A 225 26.25 -1.08 -18.19
CA TYR A 225 25.54 -2.35 -18.28
C TYR A 225 25.98 -3.34 -17.19
N ASP A 226 27.03 -3.00 -16.44
CA ASP A 226 27.54 -3.80 -15.33
C ASP A 226 26.62 -3.68 -14.11
N LEU A 227 25.82 -4.72 -13.87
CA LEU A 227 24.91 -4.82 -12.73
C LEU A 227 25.65 -4.75 -11.38
N LEU A 228 26.89 -5.24 -11.28
CA LEU A 228 27.64 -5.16 -10.04
C LEU A 228 28.02 -3.72 -9.73
N LYS A 229 28.45 -2.96 -10.75
CA LYS A 229 28.72 -1.53 -10.61
C LYS A 229 27.46 -0.74 -10.28
N ILE A 230 26.31 -1.11 -10.85
CA ILE A 230 25.03 -0.46 -10.53
C ILE A 230 24.65 -0.67 -9.05
N LYS A 231 24.90 -1.85 -8.47
CA LYS A 231 24.64 -2.13 -7.04
C LYS A 231 25.49 -1.31 -6.08
N GLU A 232 26.60 -0.76 -6.54
CA GLU A 232 27.47 0.11 -5.74
C GLU A 232 26.86 1.52 -5.54
N GLU A 233 25.72 1.82 -6.16
CA GLU A 233 25.00 3.07 -5.91
C GLU A 233 24.68 3.24 -4.42
N THR A 234 24.97 4.44 -3.89
CA THR A 234 24.81 4.73 -2.47
C THR A 234 23.33 4.66 -2.08
N TYR A 235 23.01 3.71 -1.20
CA TYR A 235 21.69 3.62 -0.60
C TYR A 235 21.44 4.80 0.35
N VAL A 236 20.31 5.48 0.17
CA VAL A 236 19.79 6.51 1.06
C VAL A 236 18.38 6.10 1.48
N PRO A 237 18.13 5.81 2.77
CA PRO A 237 16.82 5.40 3.26
C PRO A 237 15.74 6.44 2.96
N ASP A 238 14.53 5.96 2.67
CA ASP A 238 13.35 6.80 2.63
C ASP A 238 13.07 7.38 4.03
N SER A 239 12.51 8.59 4.07
CA SER A 239 12.20 9.32 5.31
C SER A 239 10.77 9.84 5.36
N SER A 240 9.95 9.48 4.35
CA SER A 240 8.53 9.84 4.30
C SER A 240 7.78 9.17 5.45
N ALA A 241 7.21 10.00 6.34
CA ALA A 241 6.37 9.49 7.42
C ALA A 241 5.15 8.71 6.89
N THR A 242 4.61 9.12 5.73
CA THR A 242 3.48 8.44 5.11
C THR A 242 3.87 7.04 4.63
N ASN A 243 4.99 6.92 3.93
CA ASN A 243 5.50 5.65 3.42
C ASN A 243 5.84 4.70 4.58
N GLY A 244 6.52 5.21 5.61
CA GLY A 244 6.80 4.46 6.84
C GLY A 244 5.55 3.97 7.57
N SER A 245 4.40 4.63 7.40
CA SER A 245 3.13 4.18 8.00
C SER A 245 2.47 3.00 7.29
N SER A 246 3.02 2.56 6.15
CA SER A 246 2.48 1.48 5.32
C SER A 246 2.30 0.18 6.10
N ILE A 247 1.10 -0.41 5.97
CA ILE A 247 0.84 -1.79 6.41
C ILE A 247 1.52 -2.75 5.42
N ALA A 248 2.69 -3.26 5.81
CA ALA A 248 3.38 -4.34 5.11
C ALA A 248 3.18 -5.65 5.85
N PHE A 249 3.11 -6.76 5.11
CA PHE A 249 2.86 -8.07 5.72
C PHE A 249 3.37 -9.23 4.88
N THR A 250 3.54 -10.38 5.53
CA THR A 250 3.66 -11.66 4.84
C THR A 250 2.38 -12.47 4.98
N LEU A 251 2.03 -13.20 3.93
CA LEU A 251 0.90 -14.11 3.85
C LEU A 251 1.42 -15.55 3.69
N GLU A 252 1.05 -16.42 4.61
CA GLU A 252 1.37 -17.85 4.60
C GLU A 252 0.10 -18.68 4.46
N THR A 253 0.00 -19.53 3.43
CA THR A 253 -1.15 -20.44 3.24
C THR A 253 -0.77 -21.57 2.30
N GLU A 254 -1.30 -22.78 2.51
CA GLU A 254 -1.08 -23.95 1.65
C GLU A 254 0.41 -24.22 1.32
N GLY A 255 1.32 -23.95 2.27
CA GLY A 255 2.77 -24.10 2.08
C GLY A 255 3.42 -23.03 1.18
N LYS A 256 2.67 -22.00 0.79
CA LYS A 256 3.14 -20.82 0.07
C LYS A 256 3.37 -19.66 1.04
N ARG A 257 4.40 -18.85 0.75
CA ARG A 257 4.71 -17.62 1.50
C ARG A 257 4.92 -16.46 0.54
N VAL A 258 4.14 -15.39 0.69
CA VAL A 258 4.24 -14.17 -0.13
C VAL A 258 4.52 -12.97 0.76
N LEU A 259 5.27 -12.00 0.23
CA LEU A 259 5.63 -10.76 0.91
C LEU A 259 5.04 -9.54 0.17
N PHE A 260 4.25 -8.73 0.87
CA PHE A 260 3.70 -7.48 0.38
C PHE A 260 4.27 -6.32 1.19
N LEU A 261 5.13 -5.50 0.57
CA LEU A 261 5.88 -4.47 1.28
C LEU A 261 5.18 -3.10 1.36
N GLY A 262 4.09 -2.89 0.60
CA GLY A 262 3.48 -1.56 0.45
C GLY A 262 4.56 -0.53 0.10
N ASP A 263 4.59 0.59 0.81
CA ASP A 263 5.65 1.59 0.68
C ASP A 263 6.54 1.66 1.92
N ALA A 264 6.58 0.59 2.72
CA ALA A 264 7.26 0.58 4.01
C ALA A 264 8.77 0.92 3.91
N HIS A 265 9.31 1.42 5.02
CA HIS A 265 10.75 1.62 5.16
C HIS A 265 11.48 0.28 5.23
N ALA A 266 12.58 0.15 4.50
CA ALA A 266 13.34 -1.09 4.41
C ALA A 266 13.85 -1.55 5.79
N GLU A 267 14.24 -0.61 6.64
CA GLU A 267 14.79 -0.85 7.98
C GLU A 267 13.75 -1.52 8.89
N THR A 268 12.51 -1.02 8.88
CA THR A 268 11.40 -1.61 9.65
C THR A 268 11.12 -3.05 9.19
N ILE A 269 11.20 -3.32 7.89
CA ILE A 269 11.01 -4.67 7.34
C ILE A 269 12.17 -5.59 7.72
N VAL A 270 13.43 -5.13 7.65
CA VAL A 270 14.61 -5.91 8.06
C VAL A 270 14.49 -6.34 9.53
N GLU A 271 14.14 -5.43 10.42
CA GLU A 271 13.93 -5.73 11.84
C GLU A 271 12.80 -6.75 12.03
N SER A 272 11.67 -6.56 11.34
CA SER A 272 10.50 -7.43 11.47
C SER A 272 10.73 -8.84 10.93
N LEU A 273 11.38 -8.97 9.76
CA LEU A 273 11.74 -10.28 9.20
C LEU A 273 12.75 -11.01 10.09
N THR A 274 13.74 -10.28 10.61
CA THR A 274 14.72 -10.84 11.56
C THR A 274 14.04 -11.35 12.83
N THR A 275 13.11 -10.57 13.37
CA THR A 275 12.36 -10.94 14.57
C THR A 275 11.44 -12.14 14.33
N LEU A 276 10.77 -12.17 13.16
CA LEU A 276 9.79 -13.21 12.83
C LEU A 276 10.44 -14.56 12.50
N TYR A 277 11.54 -14.55 11.75
CA TYR A 277 12.14 -15.77 11.21
C TYR A 277 13.52 -16.11 11.79
N GLY A 278 14.15 -15.23 12.57
CA GLY A 278 15.52 -15.40 13.11
C GLY A 278 16.59 -15.09 12.07
N GLU A 279 17.57 -14.24 12.41
CA GLU A 279 18.62 -13.82 11.46
C GLU A 279 19.41 -15.01 10.88
N GLU A 280 19.61 -16.06 11.69
CA GLU A 280 20.32 -17.27 11.33
C GLU A 280 19.63 -18.10 10.23
N ASN A 281 18.34 -17.86 10.00
CA ASN A 281 17.55 -18.54 8.96
C ASN A 281 17.49 -17.73 7.64
N ALA A 282 18.20 -16.60 7.56
CA ALA A 282 18.33 -15.85 6.32
C ALA A 282 19.27 -16.57 5.31
N PRO A 283 19.01 -16.46 3.99
CA PRO A 283 17.91 -15.72 3.37
C PRO A 283 16.57 -16.44 3.51
N PHE A 284 15.52 -15.68 3.79
CA PHE A 284 14.16 -16.18 3.96
C PHE A 284 13.52 -16.45 2.61
N ARG A 285 12.96 -17.66 2.45
CA ARG A 285 12.32 -18.08 1.20
C ARG A 285 10.91 -17.52 1.09
N PHE A 286 10.59 -16.94 -0.08
CA PHE A 286 9.26 -16.51 -0.49
C PHE A 286 8.94 -17.03 -1.90
N ASP A 287 7.68 -17.34 -2.17
CA ASP A 287 7.19 -17.73 -3.50
C ASP A 287 7.00 -16.53 -4.42
N ALA A 288 6.68 -15.36 -3.85
CA ALA A 288 6.64 -14.07 -4.52
C ALA A 288 6.88 -12.91 -3.54
N VAL A 289 7.45 -11.82 -4.06
CA VAL A 289 7.69 -10.58 -3.30
C VAL A 289 7.24 -9.38 -4.12
N LYS A 290 6.28 -8.62 -3.60
CA LYS A 290 5.96 -7.30 -4.11
C LYS A 290 6.94 -6.29 -3.54
N LEU A 291 7.78 -5.72 -4.41
CA LEU A 291 8.77 -4.71 -4.04
C LEU A 291 8.09 -3.49 -3.41
N SER A 292 8.78 -2.89 -2.45
CA SER A 292 8.29 -1.72 -1.74
C SER A 292 8.30 -0.50 -2.63
N HIS A 293 7.28 0.36 -2.56
CA HIS A 293 7.24 1.67 -3.21
C HIS A 293 7.68 1.58 -4.67
N HIS A 294 7.00 0.68 -5.40
CA HIS A 294 7.21 0.44 -6.82
C HIS A 294 8.63 0.03 -7.25
N GLY A 295 9.47 -0.41 -6.31
CA GLY A 295 10.89 -0.73 -6.56
C GLY A 295 11.85 0.44 -6.38
N SER A 296 11.45 1.48 -5.64
CA SER A 296 12.34 2.55 -5.16
C SER A 296 13.55 1.98 -4.42
N PHE A 297 14.75 2.45 -4.74
CA PHE A 297 15.96 1.98 -4.06
C PHE A 297 16.00 2.40 -2.60
N SER A 298 15.41 3.56 -2.26
CA SER A 298 15.29 4.06 -0.89
C SER A 298 14.39 3.21 0.02
N ASN A 299 13.53 2.36 -0.53
CA ASN A 299 12.64 1.46 0.21
C ASN A 299 13.05 -0.01 0.08
N ASN A 300 14.07 -0.33 -0.71
CA ASN A 300 14.53 -1.70 -0.99
C ASN A 300 16.03 -1.81 -0.75
N SER A 301 16.45 -1.71 0.51
CA SER A 301 17.87 -1.66 0.89
C SER A 301 18.66 -2.91 0.47
N PRO A 302 19.98 -2.79 0.25
CA PRO A 302 20.85 -3.94 -0.02
C PRO A 302 20.74 -5.05 1.03
N LYS A 303 20.60 -4.69 2.33
CA LYS A 303 20.42 -5.67 3.42
C LYS A 303 19.08 -6.38 3.29
N LEU A 304 17.98 -5.66 3.03
CA LEU A 304 16.66 -6.27 2.82
C LEU A 304 16.68 -7.25 1.65
N LEU A 305 17.16 -6.82 0.48
CA LEU A 305 17.23 -7.66 -0.72
C LEU A 305 18.21 -8.84 -0.56
N GLY A 306 19.21 -8.73 0.31
CA GLY A 306 20.11 -9.83 0.67
C GLY A 306 19.52 -10.85 1.64
N MET A 307 18.45 -10.50 2.37
CA MET A 307 17.76 -11.39 3.31
C MET A 307 16.62 -12.17 2.66
N ILE A 308 16.32 -11.94 1.38
CA ILE A 308 15.18 -12.53 0.67
C ILE A 308 15.69 -13.49 -0.40
N SER A 309 15.18 -14.72 -0.38
CA SER A 309 15.33 -15.69 -1.47
C SER A 309 13.99 -15.84 -2.19
N CYS A 310 13.93 -15.36 -3.44
CA CYS A 310 12.70 -15.35 -4.23
C CYS A 310 13.02 -15.34 -5.73
N ASN A 311 12.20 -16.05 -6.51
CA ASN A 311 12.29 -16.00 -7.98
C ASN A 311 11.21 -15.12 -8.61
N LYS A 312 10.11 -14.77 -7.94
CA LYS A 312 9.04 -13.93 -8.52
C LYS A 312 8.97 -12.58 -7.83
N TRP A 313 9.45 -11.55 -8.51
CA TRP A 313 9.51 -10.19 -8.01
C TRP A 313 8.46 -9.36 -8.74
N LEU A 314 7.57 -8.72 -7.97
CA LEU A 314 6.41 -8.03 -8.50
C LEU A 314 6.63 -6.51 -8.42
N ILE A 315 6.41 -5.80 -9.53
CA ILE A 315 6.64 -4.37 -9.69
C ILE A 315 5.39 -3.71 -10.28
N SER A 316 4.81 -2.76 -9.54
CA SER A 316 3.53 -2.13 -9.87
C SER A 316 3.68 -0.65 -10.24
N THR A 317 4.09 -0.32 -11.45
CA THR A 317 4.20 1.10 -11.82
C THR A 317 4.26 1.31 -13.32
N ASN A 318 3.74 2.44 -13.78
CA ASN A 318 3.95 2.94 -15.13
C ASN A 318 5.24 3.79 -15.27
N GLY A 319 5.94 4.08 -14.17
CA GLY A 319 7.20 4.82 -14.13
C GLY A 319 7.10 6.33 -14.41
N GLU A 320 5.95 6.89 -14.77
CA GLU A 320 5.85 8.26 -15.28
C GLU A 320 6.13 9.36 -14.25
N LYS A 321 5.76 9.14 -13.00
CA LYS A 321 5.82 10.17 -11.94
C LYS A 321 7.17 10.22 -11.22
N TYR A 322 7.72 9.05 -10.90
CA TYR A 322 8.91 8.91 -10.04
C TYR A 322 10.08 8.19 -10.73
N ASN A 323 9.90 7.74 -11.97
CA ASN A 323 10.89 6.94 -12.70
C ASN A 323 11.29 5.65 -11.95
N HIS A 324 10.32 5.03 -11.27
CA HIS A 324 10.44 3.71 -10.66
C HIS A 324 10.10 2.60 -11.67
N PRO A 325 10.59 1.37 -11.44
CA PRO A 325 11.54 0.98 -10.39
C PRO A 325 12.95 1.54 -10.63
N ASP A 326 13.75 1.61 -9.57
CA ASP A 326 15.14 2.04 -9.66
C ASP A 326 16.05 0.90 -10.13
N LEU A 327 16.96 1.19 -11.06
CA LEU A 327 17.89 0.21 -11.61
C LEU A 327 18.79 -0.44 -10.53
N PRO A 328 19.29 0.26 -9.49
CA PRO A 328 19.96 -0.37 -8.34
C PRO A 328 19.13 -1.45 -7.64
N THR A 329 17.84 -1.21 -7.42
CA THR A 329 16.93 -2.21 -6.84
C THR A 329 16.88 -3.45 -7.72
N LEU A 330 16.66 -3.27 -9.03
CA LEU A 330 16.61 -4.39 -9.98
C LEU A 330 17.96 -5.11 -10.08
N ALA A 331 19.08 -4.39 -10.04
CA ALA A 331 20.41 -4.98 -10.05
C ALA A 331 20.65 -5.85 -8.80
N HIS A 332 20.23 -5.41 -7.62
CA HIS A 332 20.26 -6.24 -6.42
C HIS A 332 19.38 -7.49 -6.57
N VAL A 333 18.16 -7.36 -7.09
CA VAL A 333 17.27 -8.50 -7.34
C VAL A 333 17.90 -9.51 -8.31
N ILE A 334 18.39 -9.06 -9.46
CA ILE A 334 18.94 -9.91 -10.52
C ILE A 334 20.20 -10.63 -10.05
N THR A 335 21.10 -9.94 -9.35
CA THR A 335 22.40 -10.51 -8.96
C THR A 335 22.35 -11.36 -7.70
N ASN A 336 21.35 -11.18 -6.83
CA ASN A 336 21.19 -11.99 -5.63
C ASN A 336 20.45 -13.32 -5.90
N ASN A 337 19.89 -13.52 -7.11
CA ASN A 337 19.04 -14.67 -7.44
C ASN A 337 19.45 -15.28 -8.79
N SER A 338 19.46 -16.61 -8.92
CA SER A 338 19.97 -17.30 -10.12
C SER A 338 18.96 -17.48 -11.25
N ASP A 339 17.70 -17.09 -11.04
CA ASP A 339 16.60 -17.25 -12.02
C ASP A 339 15.45 -16.27 -11.70
N ALA A 340 15.78 -14.99 -11.59
CA ALA A 340 14.83 -13.95 -11.19
C ALA A 340 13.81 -13.71 -12.32
N LYS A 341 12.53 -13.64 -11.97
CA LYS A 341 11.43 -13.24 -12.85
C LYS A 341 10.88 -11.91 -12.35
N LEU A 342 11.04 -10.87 -13.15
CA LEU A 342 10.58 -9.52 -12.86
C LEU A 342 9.22 -9.33 -13.54
N TYR A 343 8.16 -9.33 -12.75
CA TYR A 343 6.77 -9.15 -13.21
C TYR A 343 6.40 -7.67 -13.14
N PHE A 344 6.16 -7.06 -14.30
CA PHE A 344 5.69 -5.68 -14.41
C PHE A 344 4.23 -5.67 -14.86
N ASN A 345 3.38 -4.89 -14.17
CA ASN A 345 2.00 -4.65 -14.62
C ASN A 345 1.91 -3.66 -15.81
N TYR A 346 3.02 -3.02 -16.18
CA TYR A 346 3.17 -2.17 -17.36
C TYR A 346 4.44 -2.52 -18.12
N GLU A 347 4.48 -2.27 -19.43
CA GLU A 347 5.74 -2.26 -20.17
C GLU A 347 6.50 -0.97 -19.86
N LEU A 348 7.73 -1.09 -19.32
CA LEU A 348 8.57 0.03 -18.94
C LEU A 348 9.85 0.09 -19.75
N ALA A 349 10.36 1.31 -19.99
CA ALA A 349 11.64 1.52 -20.66
C ALA A 349 12.80 0.79 -19.95
N VAL A 350 12.79 0.74 -18.60
CA VAL A 350 13.79 -0.02 -17.83
C VAL A 350 13.68 -1.54 -18.05
N GLY A 351 12.46 -2.05 -18.22
CA GLY A 351 12.24 -3.46 -18.56
C GLY A 351 12.80 -3.79 -19.94
N VAL A 352 12.53 -2.93 -20.94
CA VAL A 352 13.09 -3.06 -22.29
C VAL A 352 14.62 -2.95 -22.29
N GLU A 353 15.18 -2.02 -21.51
CA GLU A 353 16.62 -1.85 -21.35
C GLU A 353 17.29 -3.12 -20.81
N LEU A 354 16.69 -3.74 -19.80
CA LEU A 354 17.20 -4.97 -19.18
C LEU A 354 17.16 -6.20 -20.10
N MET A 355 16.39 -6.18 -21.20
CA MET A 355 16.39 -7.28 -22.19
C MET A 355 17.63 -7.30 -23.09
N LYS A 356 18.48 -6.26 -23.04
CA LYS A 356 19.71 -6.22 -23.83
C LYS A 356 20.69 -7.31 -23.38
N GLU A 357 21.34 -7.97 -24.33
CA GLU A 357 22.28 -9.08 -24.09
C GLU A 357 23.36 -8.75 -23.05
N ASP A 358 23.81 -7.49 -23.00
CA ASP A 358 24.83 -7.03 -22.05
C ASP A 358 24.46 -7.30 -20.59
N TYR A 359 23.18 -7.21 -20.21
CA TYR A 359 22.70 -7.49 -18.85
C TYR A 359 22.61 -8.98 -18.53
N HIS A 360 22.49 -9.83 -19.55
CA HIS A 360 22.35 -11.29 -19.39
C HIS A 360 23.69 -12.03 -19.33
N ASN A 361 24.81 -11.33 -19.45
CA ASN A 361 26.15 -11.89 -19.34
C ASN A 361 26.44 -12.36 -17.90
N GLY A 362 26.17 -13.63 -17.62
CA GLY A 362 26.38 -14.25 -16.31
C GLY A 362 25.17 -14.19 -15.36
N TYR A 363 24.04 -13.63 -15.82
CA TYR A 363 22.81 -13.53 -15.06
C TYR A 363 21.64 -14.09 -15.86
N ASN A 364 20.93 -15.04 -15.28
CA ASN A 364 19.72 -15.60 -15.84
C ASN A 364 18.51 -14.96 -15.14
N PHE A 365 17.75 -14.16 -15.88
CA PHE A 365 16.52 -13.53 -15.41
C PHE A 365 15.57 -13.29 -16.58
N GLU A 366 14.29 -13.13 -16.27
CA GLU A 366 13.20 -12.93 -17.23
C GLU A 366 12.43 -11.65 -16.89
N ILE A 367 12.13 -10.86 -17.92
CA ILE A 367 11.19 -9.74 -17.83
C ILE A 367 9.83 -10.22 -18.31
N ILE A 368 8.82 -10.14 -17.44
CA ILE A 368 7.45 -10.57 -17.73
C ILE A 368 6.55 -9.35 -17.61
N ASN A 369 6.03 -8.90 -18.76
CA ASN A 369 5.08 -7.79 -18.81
C ASN A 369 3.65 -8.32 -18.89
N SER A 370 2.70 -7.43 -18.63
CA SER A 370 1.29 -7.70 -18.89
C SER A 370 1.06 -8.07 -20.37
N SER A 371 0.26 -9.10 -20.62
CA SER A 371 -0.17 -9.49 -21.98
C SER A 371 -1.38 -8.70 -22.49
N SER A 372 -1.98 -7.88 -21.64
CA SER A 372 -3.22 -7.12 -21.88
C SER A 372 -3.19 -5.77 -21.19
N ASP A 373 -4.10 -4.88 -21.55
CA ASP A 373 -4.24 -3.59 -20.86
C ASP A 373 -4.83 -3.74 -19.44
N ASP A 374 -5.25 -4.94 -19.04
CA ASP A 374 -5.89 -5.24 -17.74
C ASP A 374 -4.91 -5.51 -16.58
N GLY A 375 -3.61 -5.31 -16.81
CA GLY A 375 -2.56 -5.64 -15.84
C GLY A 375 -2.20 -7.13 -15.84
N ILE A 376 -1.45 -7.57 -14.82
CA ILE A 376 -0.78 -8.89 -14.83
C ILE A 376 -1.31 -9.83 -13.74
N THR A 377 -1.44 -11.12 -14.07
CA THR A 377 -1.80 -12.18 -13.14
C THR A 377 -0.61 -13.12 -12.90
N ILE A 378 -0.30 -13.38 -11.64
CA ILE A 378 0.76 -14.29 -11.22
C ILE A 378 0.15 -15.46 -10.46
N THR A 379 0.37 -16.68 -10.96
CA THR A 379 -0.06 -17.92 -10.30
C THR A 379 1.13 -18.56 -9.58
N LEU A 380 0.92 -18.98 -8.32
CA LEU A 380 1.95 -19.58 -7.45
C LEU A 380 1.75 -21.06 -7.19
#